data_AF-A0A4R4A468-F1
#
_entry.id   AF-A0A4R4A468-F1
#
_cell.length_a   1.000
_cell.length_b   1.000
_cell.length_c   1.000
_cell.angle_alpha   90.00
_cell.angle_beta   90.00
_cell.angle_gamma   90.00
#
_symmetry.space_group_name_H-M   'P 1'
#
loop_
_entity.id
_entity.type
_entity.pdbx_description
1 polymer ?
#
loop_
_entity_poly.entity_id
_entity_poly.type
_entity_poly.pdbx_seq_one_letter_code
_entity_poly.pdbx_strand_id
1 'polypeptide(L)'
;MQDLKLNMRDIARSGHVTRWHSVRCARNQTLAEHHYLVAMITRELLSRVMPEDPGPEVRLQALEYALLHDAPELLMGDMPSPLKRRVAEVAGRADPLERIEREIAPEVIARKQALRHTPLAFIVKLADLMDACLFIREEGIGAHAAAVADKSDTALRDKLAEARAVFPALDWTQAERLYAEMAGCAGTDNRLLFE
;
A
#
# COMPACT_ATOMS: atom_id res chain seq x y z
N MET A 1 22.91 12.01 20.27
CA MET A 1 21.53 11.58 19.94
C MET A 1 21.64 10.09 19.59
N GLN A 2 20.84 9.22 20.21
CA GLN A 2 20.87 7.78 19.91
C GLN A 2 20.48 7.54 18.44
N ASP A 3 21.01 6.47 17.83
CA ASP A 3 20.59 6.04 16.50
C ASP A 3 19.14 5.55 16.57
N LEU A 4 18.21 6.32 16.01
CA LEU A 4 16.77 6.05 16.03
C LEU A 4 16.31 5.18 14.85
N LYS A 5 17.24 4.62 14.07
CA LYS A 5 16.92 3.75 12.95
C LYS A 5 16.14 2.52 13.40
N LEU A 6 15.13 2.17 12.60
CA LEU A 6 14.40 0.92 12.70
C LEU A 6 15.38 -0.25 12.70
N ASN A 7 15.15 -1.19 13.62
CA ASN A 7 15.91 -2.43 13.69
C ASN A 7 14.97 -3.64 13.66
N MET A 8 15.55 -4.84 13.62
CA MET A 8 14.76 -6.07 13.50
C MET A 8 13.84 -6.35 14.69
N ARG A 9 14.08 -5.77 15.88
CA ARG A 9 13.13 -5.87 17.01
C ARG A 9 11.87 -5.06 16.74
N ASP A 10 11.98 -3.94 16.03
CA ASP A 10 10.84 -3.14 15.61
C ASP A 10 10.05 -3.87 14.52
N ILE A 11 10.76 -4.43 13.52
CA ILE A 11 10.15 -5.26 12.47
C ILE A 11 9.41 -6.47 13.06
N ALA A 12 9.97 -7.13 14.08
CA ALA A 12 9.34 -8.26 14.75
C ALA A 12 7.99 -7.91 15.42
N ARG A 13 7.71 -6.62 15.63
CA ARG A 13 6.45 -6.11 16.20
C ARG A 13 5.44 -5.68 15.13
N SER A 14 5.69 -5.95 13.84
CA SER A 14 4.76 -5.60 12.76
C SER A 14 3.36 -6.20 12.93
N GLY A 15 3.24 -7.34 13.62
CA GLY A 15 1.96 -7.93 13.97
C GLY A 15 1.20 -7.25 15.13
N HIS A 16 1.81 -6.28 15.81
CA HIS A 16 1.20 -5.58 16.96
C HIS A 16 0.60 -4.22 16.56
N VAL A 17 1.14 -3.58 15.52
CA VAL A 17 0.61 -2.31 15.02
C VAL A 17 -0.60 -2.59 14.15
N THR A 18 -1.73 -1.95 14.47
CA THR A 18 -3.00 -2.15 13.78
C THR A 18 -3.37 -0.92 12.96
N ARG A 19 -3.99 -1.16 11.80
CA ARG A 19 -4.53 -0.15 10.90
C ARG A 19 -6.02 0.07 11.18
N TRP A 20 -6.57 1.14 10.59
CA TRP A 20 -8.02 1.45 10.61
C TRP A 20 -8.58 1.89 11.96
N HIS A 21 -7.75 2.29 12.92
CA HIS A 21 -8.19 2.71 14.27
C HIS A 21 -9.16 3.92 14.28
N SER A 22 -9.29 4.65 13.18
CA SER A 22 -10.25 5.76 13.01
C SER A 22 -11.58 5.34 12.35
N VAL A 23 -11.71 4.09 11.92
CA VAL A 23 -12.90 3.54 11.26
C VAL A 23 -13.34 2.28 11.99
N ARG A 24 -14.64 2.12 12.21
CA ARG A 24 -15.14 0.90 12.85
C ARG A 24 -15.03 -0.28 11.88
N CYS A 25 -14.27 -1.29 12.24
CA CYS A 25 -14.11 -2.53 11.48
C CYS A 25 -14.50 -3.75 12.34
N ALA A 26 -14.89 -4.86 11.70
CA ALA A 26 -15.27 -6.12 12.36
C ALA A 26 -14.06 -6.85 12.95
N ARG A 27 -12.89 -6.72 12.32
CA ARG A 27 -11.59 -7.07 12.88
C ARG A 27 -10.56 -5.98 12.60
N ASN A 28 -9.42 -6.09 13.27
CA ASN A 28 -8.26 -5.26 12.98
C ASN A 28 -7.43 -5.89 11.84
N GLN A 29 -6.83 -5.02 11.01
CA GLN A 29 -5.71 -5.38 10.14
C GLN A 29 -4.42 -5.04 10.87
N THR A 30 -3.46 -5.94 10.92
CA THR A 30 -2.11 -5.63 11.37
C THR A 30 -1.26 -5.07 10.23
N LEU A 31 -0.20 -4.34 10.55
CA LEU A 31 0.75 -3.84 9.56
C LEU A 31 1.46 -5.00 8.84
N ALA A 32 1.72 -6.11 9.54
CA ALA A 32 2.26 -7.33 8.93
C ALA A 32 1.33 -7.95 7.87
N GLU A 33 0.03 -8.06 8.15
CA GLU A 33 -0.97 -8.56 7.18
C GLU A 33 -1.05 -7.66 5.95
N HIS A 34 -1.07 -6.35 6.17
CA HIS A 34 -1.05 -5.35 5.10
C HIS A 34 0.20 -5.48 4.22
N HIS A 35 1.40 -5.45 4.81
CA HIS A 35 2.66 -5.59 4.07
C HIS A 35 2.73 -6.89 3.26
N TYR A 36 2.24 -8.00 3.83
CA TYR A 36 2.15 -9.27 3.10
C TYR A 36 1.26 -9.13 1.88
N LEU A 37 0.03 -8.63 2.03
CA LEU A 37 -0.91 -8.56 0.91
C LEU A 37 -0.42 -7.57 -0.16
N VAL A 38 0.13 -6.41 0.23
CA VAL A 38 0.72 -5.44 -0.72
C VAL A 38 1.87 -6.06 -1.51
N ALA A 39 2.74 -6.86 -0.88
CA ALA A 39 3.83 -7.56 -1.57
C ALA A 39 3.30 -8.62 -2.55
N MET A 40 2.25 -9.35 -2.17
CA MET A 40 1.61 -10.35 -3.04
C MET A 40 0.94 -9.70 -4.25
N ILE A 41 0.17 -8.62 -4.05
CA ILE A 41 -0.45 -7.87 -5.15
C ILE A 41 0.62 -7.26 -6.05
N THR A 42 1.68 -6.68 -5.46
CA THR A 42 2.83 -6.13 -6.22
C THR A 42 3.46 -7.20 -7.13
N ARG A 43 3.66 -8.41 -6.62
CA ARG A 43 4.20 -9.53 -7.40
C ARG A 43 3.32 -9.89 -8.60
N GLU A 44 2.01 -9.94 -8.40
CA GLU A 44 1.06 -10.24 -9.48
C GLU A 44 1.00 -9.12 -10.50
N LEU A 45 0.94 -7.86 -10.05
CA LEU A 45 0.95 -6.69 -10.94
C LEU A 45 2.23 -6.61 -11.78
N LEU A 46 3.40 -6.89 -11.21
CA LEU A 46 4.66 -6.96 -11.96
C LEU A 46 4.58 -7.97 -13.11
N SER A 47 3.97 -9.12 -12.88
CA SER A 47 3.88 -10.20 -13.87
C SER A 47 2.81 -9.94 -14.93
N ARG A 48 1.76 -9.16 -14.62
CA ARG A 48 0.66 -8.90 -15.54
C ARG A 48 0.79 -7.58 -16.32
N VAL A 49 1.28 -6.52 -15.68
CA VAL A 49 1.31 -5.15 -16.26
C VAL A 49 2.54 -4.92 -17.14
N MET A 50 3.67 -5.56 -16.83
CA MET A 50 4.92 -5.39 -17.58
C MET A 50 4.86 -6.19 -18.90
N PRO A 51 5.28 -5.61 -20.03
CA PRO A 51 5.26 -6.29 -21.33
C PRO A 51 6.31 -7.40 -21.44
N GLU A 52 7.40 -7.30 -20.69
CA GLU A 52 8.50 -8.26 -20.62
C GLU A 52 8.79 -8.60 -19.16
N ASP A 53 9.46 -9.73 -18.91
CA ASP A 53 9.88 -10.07 -17.55
C ASP A 53 10.86 -9.00 -17.03
N PRO A 54 10.50 -8.27 -15.94
CA PRO A 54 11.35 -7.21 -15.41
C PRO A 54 12.68 -7.73 -14.84
N GLY A 55 12.84 -9.05 -14.68
CA GLY A 55 14.03 -9.67 -14.14
C GLY A 55 14.12 -9.61 -12.61
N PRO A 56 15.05 -10.38 -12.02
CA PRO A 56 15.09 -10.60 -10.57
C PRO A 56 15.38 -9.33 -9.76
N GLU A 57 16.27 -8.46 -10.24
CA GLU A 57 16.66 -7.23 -9.53
C GLU A 57 15.48 -6.25 -9.40
N VAL A 58 14.74 -6.03 -10.49
CA VAL A 58 13.57 -5.15 -10.48
C VAL A 58 12.45 -5.72 -9.61
N ARG A 59 12.23 -7.03 -9.66
CA ARG A 59 11.27 -7.72 -8.77
C ARG A 59 11.68 -7.55 -7.31
N LEU A 60 12.95 -7.75 -6.98
CA LEU A 60 13.45 -7.58 -5.61
C LEU A 60 13.24 -6.15 -5.10
N GLN A 61 13.60 -5.14 -5.89
CA GLN A 61 13.43 -3.73 -5.52
C GLN A 61 11.97 -3.37 -5.19
N ALA A 62 11.04 -3.81 -6.04
CA ALA A 62 9.62 -3.55 -5.85
C ALA A 62 9.06 -4.29 -4.63
N LEU A 63 9.43 -5.56 -4.44
CA LEU A 63 8.95 -6.38 -3.33
C LEU A 63 9.52 -5.94 -1.98
N GLU A 64 10.81 -5.58 -1.92
CA GLU A 64 11.41 -4.99 -0.71
C GLU A 64 10.72 -3.70 -0.32
N TYR A 65 10.42 -2.83 -1.30
CA TYR A 65 9.70 -1.60 -1.00
C TYR A 65 8.26 -1.89 -0.54
N ALA A 66 7.54 -2.79 -1.22
CA ALA A 66 6.19 -3.18 -0.83
C ALA A 66 6.12 -3.70 0.62
N LEU A 67 7.09 -4.52 1.04
CA LEU A 67 7.19 -5.08 2.39
C LEU A 67 7.55 -4.06 3.48
N LEU A 68 8.08 -2.89 3.11
CA LEU A 68 8.66 -1.93 4.05
C LEU A 68 8.08 -0.51 3.94
N HIS A 69 7.19 -0.23 2.97
CA HIS A 69 6.80 1.14 2.64
C HIS A 69 6.17 1.90 3.81
N ASP A 70 5.45 1.19 4.70
CA ASP A 70 4.86 1.73 5.92
C ASP A 70 5.63 1.30 7.20
N ALA A 71 6.85 0.74 7.08
CA ALA A 71 7.68 0.40 8.23
C ALA A 71 7.94 1.56 9.22
N PRO A 72 8.01 2.85 8.82
CA PRO A 72 8.07 3.95 9.78
C PRO A 72 6.92 3.96 10.82
N GLU A 73 5.76 3.40 10.49
CA GLU A 73 4.60 3.30 11.37
C GLU A 73 4.83 2.34 12.56
N LEU A 74 5.88 1.52 12.53
CA LEU A 74 6.25 0.68 13.67
C LEU A 74 6.61 1.49 14.93
N LEU A 75 7.12 2.71 14.74
CA LEU A 75 7.43 3.62 15.85
C LEU A 75 6.39 4.73 16.01
N MET A 76 5.73 5.13 14.92
CA MET A 76 4.77 6.25 14.94
C MET A 76 3.32 5.82 15.16
N GLY A 77 3.01 4.54 15.00
CA GLY A 77 1.65 4.04 14.81
C GLY A 77 1.13 4.27 13.39
N ASP A 78 0.10 3.51 13.00
CA ASP A 78 -0.67 3.78 11.79
C ASP A 78 -1.29 5.17 11.91
N MET A 79 -0.97 6.07 10.98
CA MET A 79 -1.51 7.43 10.99
C MET A 79 -2.52 7.59 9.85
N PRO A 80 -3.78 8.01 10.12
CA PRO A 80 -4.77 8.13 9.07
C PRO A 80 -4.33 9.12 7.99
N SER A 81 -4.52 8.78 6.72
CA SER A 81 -4.10 9.65 5.61
C SER A 81 -4.66 11.08 5.68
N PRO A 82 -5.90 11.35 6.18
CA PRO A 82 -6.37 12.72 6.41
C PRO A 82 -5.48 13.50 7.39
N LEU A 83 -5.00 12.86 8.45
CA LEU A 83 -4.11 13.50 9.42
C LEU A 83 -2.73 13.78 8.81
N LYS A 84 -2.13 12.79 8.12
CA LYS A 84 -0.84 13.00 7.42
C LYS A 84 -0.91 14.21 6.47
N ARG A 85 -1.98 14.30 5.66
CA ARG A 85 -2.20 15.45 4.76
C ARG A 85 -2.36 16.77 5.50
N ARG A 86 -3.11 16.78 6.59
CA ARG A 86 -3.32 18.00 7.39
C ARG A 86 -2.02 18.48 8.05
N VAL A 87 -1.19 17.56 8.54
CA VAL A 87 0.13 17.90 9.10
C VAL A 87 1.02 18.50 8.03
N ALA A 88 1.12 17.89 6.86
CA ALA A 88 1.88 18.43 5.72
C ALA A 88 1.40 19.83 5.30
N GLU A 89 0.08 20.05 5.26
CA GLU A 89 -0.52 21.35 4.93
C GLU A 89 -0.14 22.43 5.96
N VAL A 90 -0.21 22.11 7.27
CA VAL A 90 0.08 23.06 8.35
C VAL A 90 1.58 23.33 8.48
N ALA A 91 2.42 22.31 8.32
CA ALA A 91 3.86 22.41 8.52
C ALA A 91 4.62 22.91 7.27
N GLY A 92 4.01 22.79 6.08
CA GLY A 92 4.63 23.18 4.82
C GLY A 92 5.96 22.46 4.57
N ARG A 93 7.04 23.22 4.32
CA ARG A 93 8.38 22.66 4.07
C ARG A 93 9.04 22.03 5.31
N ALA A 94 8.50 22.28 6.50
CA ALA A 94 9.03 21.78 7.76
C ALA A 94 8.18 20.62 8.30
N ASP A 95 7.69 19.73 7.41
CA ASP A 95 6.87 18.58 7.80
C ASP A 95 7.63 17.69 8.80
N PRO A 96 7.17 17.64 10.07
CA PRO A 96 7.83 16.85 11.09
C PRO A 96 7.73 15.35 10.80
N LEU A 97 6.67 14.88 10.13
CA LEU A 97 6.50 13.47 9.82
C LEU A 97 7.54 13.01 8.81
N GLU A 98 7.72 13.75 7.71
CA GLU A 98 8.76 13.43 6.73
C GLU A 98 10.16 13.46 7.34
N ARG A 99 10.40 14.40 8.27
CA ARG A 99 11.68 14.47 8.98
C ARG A 99 11.89 13.22 9.85
N ILE A 100 10.90 12.83 10.65
CA ILE A 100 10.97 11.65 11.50
C ILE A 100 11.16 10.39 10.66
N GLU A 101 10.39 10.22 9.58
CA GLU A 101 10.53 9.09 8.65
C GLU A 101 11.95 8.98 8.07
N ARG A 102 12.57 10.10 7.69
CA ARG A 102 13.97 10.13 7.22
C ARG A 102 14.97 9.75 8.31
N GLU A 103 14.71 10.13 9.56
CA GLU A 103 15.58 9.81 10.69
C GLU A 103 15.48 8.32 11.07
N ILE A 104 14.27 7.74 11.09
CA ILE A 104 14.04 6.36 11.56
C ILE A 104 14.14 5.30 10.45
N ALA A 105 13.85 5.65 9.20
CA ALA A 105 13.79 4.70 8.09
C ALA A 105 14.47 5.22 6.80
N PRO A 106 15.74 5.65 6.86
CA PRO A 106 16.42 6.26 5.72
C PRO A 106 16.48 5.33 4.50
N GLU A 107 16.58 4.01 4.71
CA GLU A 107 16.60 3.04 3.62
C GLU A 107 15.24 2.90 2.90
N VAL A 108 14.12 3.04 3.63
CA VAL A 108 12.78 3.04 3.03
C VAL A 108 12.59 4.28 2.18
N ILE A 109 13.08 5.44 2.66
CA ILE A 109 13.08 6.68 1.88
C ILE A 109 13.94 6.56 0.62
N ALA A 110 15.13 5.97 0.71
CA ALA A 110 15.99 5.73 -0.44
C ALA A 110 15.30 4.83 -1.49
N ARG A 111 14.66 3.74 -1.05
CA ARG A 111 13.88 2.86 -1.94
C ARG A 111 12.71 3.61 -2.60
N LYS A 112 11.94 4.37 -1.83
CA LYS A 112 10.85 5.23 -2.36
C LYS A 112 11.35 6.20 -3.43
N GLN A 113 12.51 6.82 -3.20
CA GLN A 113 13.14 7.75 -4.16
C GLN A 113 13.60 7.04 -5.43
N ALA A 114 14.21 5.86 -5.30
CA ALA A 114 14.66 5.05 -6.45
C ALA A 114 13.48 4.65 -7.37
N LEU A 115 12.29 4.44 -6.80
CA LEU A 115 11.10 4.05 -7.56
C LEU A 115 10.29 5.25 -8.11
N ARG A 116 10.48 6.47 -7.58
CA ARG A 116 9.59 7.62 -7.77
C ARG A 116 9.24 7.93 -9.23
N HIS A 117 10.17 7.69 -10.15
CA HIS A 117 10.02 8.01 -11.58
C HIS A 117 9.89 6.77 -12.46
N THR A 118 9.60 5.61 -11.86
CA THR A 118 9.42 4.35 -12.56
C THR A 118 7.98 3.85 -12.41
N PRO A 119 7.53 2.92 -13.28
CA PRO A 119 6.22 2.29 -13.12
C PRO A 119 6.03 1.58 -11.78
N LEU A 120 7.13 1.20 -11.13
CA LEU A 120 7.11 0.45 -9.88
C LEU A 120 6.49 1.24 -8.73
N ALA A 121 6.67 2.57 -8.69
CA ALA A 121 5.98 3.41 -7.71
C ALA A 121 4.46 3.35 -7.86
N PHE A 122 3.96 3.29 -9.10
CA PHE A 122 2.53 3.10 -9.36
C PHE A 122 2.08 1.69 -8.99
N ILE A 123 2.85 0.67 -9.36
CA ILE A 123 2.52 -0.73 -9.04
C ILE A 123 2.36 -0.93 -7.53
N VAL A 124 3.34 -0.50 -6.72
CA VAL A 124 3.27 -0.66 -5.26
C VAL A 124 2.16 0.22 -4.68
N LYS A 125 1.95 1.44 -5.20
CA LYS A 125 0.87 2.29 -4.71
C LYS A 125 -0.52 1.74 -5.03
N LEU A 126 -0.69 1.12 -6.21
CA LEU A 126 -1.92 0.44 -6.58
C LEU A 126 -2.15 -0.78 -5.69
N ALA A 127 -1.11 -1.55 -5.37
CA ALA A 127 -1.20 -2.67 -4.44
C ALA A 127 -1.66 -2.24 -3.04
N ASP A 128 -1.08 -1.16 -2.49
CA ASP A 128 -1.51 -0.54 -1.22
C ASP A 128 -2.99 -0.11 -1.26
N LEU A 129 -3.41 0.56 -2.34
CA LEU A 129 -4.80 0.98 -2.51
C LEU A 129 -5.76 -0.22 -2.67
N MET A 130 -5.37 -1.28 -3.39
CA MET A 130 -6.18 -2.49 -3.55
C MET A 130 -6.39 -3.20 -2.22
N ASP A 131 -5.34 -3.40 -1.42
CA ASP A 131 -5.47 -3.95 -0.06
C ASP A 131 -6.43 -3.08 0.78
N ALA A 132 -6.28 -1.76 0.72
CA ALA A 132 -7.13 -0.86 1.48
C ALA A 132 -8.61 -0.95 1.07
N CYS A 133 -8.89 -1.06 -0.23
CA CYS A 133 -10.26 -1.23 -0.76
C CYS A 133 -10.85 -2.58 -0.36
N LEU A 134 -10.10 -3.66 -0.48
CA LEU A 134 -10.55 -5.01 -0.11
C LEU A 134 -10.88 -5.08 1.38
N PHE A 135 -9.95 -4.61 2.23
CA PHE A 135 -10.12 -4.68 3.67
C PHE A 135 -11.34 -3.88 4.15
N ILE A 136 -11.48 -2.62 3.71
CA ILE A 136 -12.58 -1.78 4.22
C ILE A 136 -13.95 -2.21 3.71
N ARG A 137 -14.01 -2.83 2.52
CA ARG A 137 -15.27 -3.38 1.97
C ARG A 137 -15.71 -4.64 2.72
N GLU A 138 -14.76 -5.48 3.11
CA GLU A 138 -15.05 -6.72 3.85
C GLU A 138 -15.34 -6.44 5.32
N GLU A 139 -14.52 -5.63 5.98
CA GLU A 139 -14.51 -5.51 7.43
C GLU A 139 -15.20 -4.24 7.94
N GLY A 140 -15.44 -3.24 7.08
CA GLY A 140 -15.98 -1.93 7.48
C GLY A 140 -17.42 -1.99 8.00
N ILE A 141 -17.69 -1.34 9.13
CA ILE A 141 -19.03 -1.32 9.77
C ILE A 141 -19.63 0.10 9.76
N GLY A 142 -20.79 0.22 9.13
CA GLY A 142 -21.65 1.40 9.18
C GLY A 142 -21.35 2.47 8.14
N ALA A 143 -22.13 3.56 8.16
CA ALA A 143 -22.13 4.57 7.11
C ALA A 143 -20.78 5.28 6.91
N HIS A 144 -20.00 5.48 7.99
CA HIS A 144 -18.68 6.09 7.87
C HIS A 144 -17.71 5.18 7.10
N ALA A 145 -17.70 3.87 7.41
CA ALA A 145 -16.85 2.91 6.71
C ALA A 145 -17.22 2.82 5.22
N ALA A 146 -18.51 2.83 4.88
CA ALA A 146 -18.97 2.88 3.49
C ALA A 146 -18.43 4.12 2.75
N ALA A 147 -18.51 5.30 3.36
CA ALA A 147 -17.95 6.53 2.77
C ALA A 147 -16.42 6.50 2.63
N VAL A 148 -15.72 5.78 3.51
CA VAL A 148 -14.27 5.55 3.39
C VAL A 148 -13.97 4.57 2.25
N ALA A 149 -14.76 3.50 2.11
CA ALA A 149 -14.65 2.55 1.00
C ALA A 149 -14.80 3.25 -0.36
N ASP A 150 -15.84 4.09 -0.54
CA ASP A 150 -16.05 4.85 -1.78
C ASP A 150 -14.89 5.80 -2.10
N LYS A 151 -14.28 6.39 -1.06
CA LYS A 151 -13.08 7.23 -1.21
C LYS A 151 -11.86 6.41 -1.60
N SER A 152 -11.66 5.23 -1.00
CA SER A 152 -10.56 4.33 -1.35
C SER A 152 -10.68 3.85 -2.81
N ASP A 153 -11.87 3.47 -3.26
CA ASP A 153 -12.13 3.08 -4.64
C ASP A 153 -11.88 4.23 -5.62
N THR A 154 -12.27 5.44 -5.24
CA THR A 154 -11.98 6.64 -6.05
C THR A 154 -10.48 6.89 -6.14
N ALA A 155 -9.75 6.78 -5.03
CA ALA A 155 -8.30 6.91 -5.04
C ALA A 155 -7.61 5.83 -5.89
N LEU A 156 -8.11 4.59 -5.88
CA LEU A 156 -7.63 3.51 -6.74
C LEU A 156 -7.85 3.84 -8.23
N ARG A 157 -9.07 4.25 -8.60
CA ARG A 157 -9.40 4.65 -9.98
C ARG A 157 -8.57 5.83 -10.46
N ASP A 158 -8.42 6.86 -9.65
CA ASP A 158 -7.63 8.05 -9.98
C ASP A 158 -6.16 7.67 -10.17
N LYS A 159 -5.60 6.82 -9.31
CA LYS A 159 -4.22 6.35 -9.42
C LYS A 159 -4.00 5.47 -10.66
N LEU A 160 -4.97 4.64 -11.04
CA LEU A 160 -4.94 3.87 -12.28
C LEU A 160 -4.97 4.78 -13.51
N ALA A 161 -5.82 5.80 -13.52
CA ALA A 161 -5.89 6.77 -14.61
C ALA A 161 -4.58 7.54 -14.76
N GLU A 162 -3.97 7.96 -13.64
CA GLU A 162 -2.66 8.60 -13.63
C GLU A 162 -1.57 7.65 -14.17
N ALA A 163 -1.55 6.39 -13.74
CA ALA A 163 -0.60 5.39 -14.21
C ALA A 163 -0.68 5.20 -15.74
N ARG A 164 -1.90 5.14 -16.30
CA ARG A 164 -2.15 5.06 -17.74
C ARG A 164 -1.65 6.29 -18.49
N ALA A 165 -1.83 7.48 -17.92
CA ALA A 165 -1.37 8.72 -18.54
C ALA A 165 0.17 8.84 -18.54
N VAL A 166 0.83 8.42 -17.45
CA VAL A 166 2.28 8.55 -17.27
C VAL A 166 3.04 7.43 -17.97
N PHE A 167 2.53 6.20 -17.95
CA PHE A 167 3.15 5.01 -18.54
C PHE A 167 2.19 4.30 -19.52
N PRO A 168 1.83 4.93 -20.65
CA PRO A 168 0.83 4.40 -21.58
C PRO A 168 1.26 3.12 -22.31
N ALA A 169 2.55 2.79 -22.30
CA ALA A 169 3.10 1.58 -22.92
C ALA A 169 2.83 0.29 -22.12
N LEU A 170 2.37 0.40 -20.87
CA LEU A 170 2.10 -0.74 -19.99
C LEU A 170 0.62 -1.12 -19.97
N ASP A 171 0.32 -2.40 -19.73
CA ASP A 171 -1.07 -2.89 -19.71
C ASP A 171 -1.71 -2.72 -18.33
N TRP A 172 -2.11 -1.48 -18.02
CA TRP A 172 -2.83 -1.17 -16.78
C TRP A 172 -4.27 -1.70 -16.75
N THR A 173 -4.78 -2.34 -17.81
CA THR A 173 -6.07 -3.04 -17.75
C THR A 173 -5.97 -4.28 -16.89
N GLN A 174 -4.77 -4.86 -16.77
CA GLN A 174 -4.54 -6.01 -15.90
C GLN A 174 -4.64 -5.68 -14.42
N ALA A 175 -4.33 -4.44 -14.03
CA ALA A 175 -4.50 -3.99 -12.65
C ALA A 175 -5.99 -3.92 -12.27
N GLU A 176 -6.85 -3.43 -13.17
CA GLU A 176 -8.31 -3.44 -12.99
C GLU A 176 -8.85 -4.87 -12.90
N ARG A 177 -8.39 -5.77 -13.79
CA ARG A 177 -8.78 -7.18 -13.78
C ARG A 177 -8.38 -7.88 -12.49
N LEU A 178 -7.13 -7.70 -12.04
CA LEU A 178 -6.66 -8.27 -10.79
C LEU A 178 -7.50 -7.79 -9.61
N TYR A 179 -7.79 -6.50 -9.51
CA TYR A 179 -8.65 -5.98 -8.44
C TYR A 179 -10.07 -6.56 -8.51
N ALA A 180 -10.67 -6.64 -9.70
CA ALA A 180 -12.00 -7.23 -9.88
C ALA A 180 -12.03 -8.72 -9.50
N GLU A 181 -10.99 -9.49 -9.82
CA GLU A 181 -10.81 -10.88 -9.38
C GLU A 181 -10.77 -10.98 -7.85
N MET A 182 -9.92 -10.17 -7.21
CA MET A 182 -9.76 -10.19 -5.75
C MET A 182 -11.00 -9.71 -4.99
N ALA A 183 -11.74 -8.75 -5.56
CA ALA A 183 -12.97 -8.22 -4.98
C ALA A 183 -14.20 -9.11 -5.22
N GLY A 184 -14.03 -10.30 -5.81
CA GLY A 184 -15.14 -11.23 -6.12
C GLY A 184 -16.09 -10.72 -7.20
N CYS A 185 -15.69 -9.70 -7.97
CA CYS A 185 -16.48 -9.17 -9.10
C CYS A 185 -16.25 -9.96 -10.39
N ALA A 186 -15.18 -10.75 -10.46
CA ALA A 186 -14.80 -11.59 -11.57
C ALA A 186 -14.04 -12.83 -11.06
N GLY A 187 -13.93 -13.86 -11.90
CA GLY A 187 -13.19 -15.08 -11.55
C GLY A 187 -13.98 -16.03 -10.66
N THR A 188 -13.31 -17.09 -10.23
CA THR A 188 -13.92 -18.20 -9.50
C THR A 188 -13.50 -18.18 -8.04
N ASP A 189 -14.47 -18.26 -7.13
CA ASP A 189 -14.17 -18.54 -5.72
C ASP A 189 -13.89 -20.05 -5.56
N ASN A 190 -12.60 -20.39 -5.48
CA ASN A 190 -12.17 -21.77 -5.33
C ASN A 190 -12.70 -22.42 -4.05
N ARG A 191 -13.06 -21.64 -3.02
CA ARG A 191 -13.64 -22.21 -1.80
C ARG A 191 -15.03 -22.78 -2.08
N LEU A 192 -15.84 -22.11 -2.88
CA LEU A 192 -17.16 -22.60 -3.30
C LEU A 192 -17.07 -23.81 -4.23
N LEU A 193 -15.95 -23.99 -4.93
CA LEU A 193 -15.70 -25.19 -5.74
C LEU A 193 -15.13 -26.36 -4.94
N PHE A 194 -14.61 -26.11 -3.74
CA PHE A 194 -14.02 -27.13 -2.88
C PHE A 194 -15.06 -27.80 -1.97
N GLU A 195 -16.29 -27.30 -1.95
CA GLU A 195 -17.46 -27.85 -1.24
C GLU A 195 -18.31 -28.74 -2.16
#